data_AF-A0A8F8SZT7-F1
#
_entry.id   AF-A0A8F8SZT7-F1
#
_cell.length_a   1.000
_cell.length_b   1.000
_cell.length_c   1.000
_cell.angle_alpha   90.00
_cell.angle_beta   90.00
_cell.angle_gamma   90.00
#
_symmetry.space_group_name_H-M   'P 1'
#
loop_
_entity.id
_entity.type
_entity.pdbx_description
1 polymer ?
#
loop_
_entity_poly.entity_id
_entity_poly.type
_entity_poly.pdbx_seq_one_letter_code
_entity_poly.pdbx_strand_id
1 'polypeptide(L)' 'MRTWESKWYDVDKKVPFLVGEDFKIRTLIKNHYPKSTISQIEIKRLKKSNDEFIEIDLYTSKIGIIQGP' A
#
# COMPACT_ATOMS: atom_id res chain seq x y z
N MET A 1 16.17 -3.22 -10.99
CA MET A 1 16.56 -2.45 -9.79
C MET A 1 15.38 -2.50 -8.83
N ARG A 2 15.60 -2.86 -7.56
CA ARG A 2 14.52 -3.02 -6.56
C ARG A 2 14.32 -1.69 -5.84
N THR A 3 13.12 -1.12 -5.95
CA THR A 3 12.74 0.12 -5.26
C THR A 3 12.00 -0.16 -3.96
N TRP A 4 11.84 0.86 -3.13
CA TRP A 4 11.09 0.77 -1.88
C TRP A 4 9.59 0.61 -2.14
N GLU A 5 8.95 -0.30 -1.40
CA GLU A 5 7.49 -0.54 -1.47
C GLU A 5 6.68 0.35 -0.53
N SER A 6 7.32 1.05 0.40
CA SER A 6 6.73 2.13 1.19
C SER A 6 7.48 3.42 0.87
N LYS A 7 6.78 4.39 0.28
CA LYS A 7 7.35 5.68 -0.16
C LYS A 7 6.65 6.80 0.60
N TRP A 8 7.11 7.03 1.81
CA TRP A 8 6.62 8.11 2.66
C TRP A 8 7.72 8.54 3.64
N TYR A 9 7.59 9.76 4.14
CA TYR A 9 8.52 10.36 5.10
C TYR A 9 7.70 11.02 6.21
N ASP A 10 8.11 10.79 7.45
CA ASP A 10 7.49 11.40 8.62
C ASP A 10 8.58 11.95 9.54
N VAL A 11 8.40 13.20 10.00
CA VAL A 11 9.34 13.91 10.87
C VAL A 11 9.01 13.65 12.35
N ASP A 12 7.80 13.18 12.64
CA ASP A 12 7.30 12.98 13.98
C ASP A 12 7.58 11.56 14.48
N LYS A 13 7.35 11.31 15.77
CA LYS A 13 7.48 9.97 16.39
C LYS A 13 6.35 8.99 15.99
N LYS A 14 5.66 9.23 14.87
CA LYS A 14 4.52 8.43 14.38
C LYS A 14 4.94 7.23 13.53
N VAL A 15 6.22 7.12 13.19
CA VAL A 15 6.77 6.03 12.36
C VAL A 15 6.31 4.63 12.78
N PRO A 16 6.33 4.23 14.07
CA PRO A 16 5.88 2.88 14.47
C PRO A 16 4.39 2.63 14.15
N PHE A 17 3.56 3.65 14.30
CA PHE A 17 2.14 3.56 13.99
C PHE A 17 1.91 3.39 12.49
N LEU A 18 2.60 4.18 11.66
CA LEU A 18 2.50 4.12 10.20
C LEU A 18 2.96 2.75 9.65
N VAL A 19 4.03 2.19 10.20
CA VAL A 19 4.49 0.83 9.83
C VAL A 19 3.45 -0.23 10.21
N GLY A 20 2.86 -0.12 11.39
CA GLY A 20 1.80 -1.03 11.84
C GLY A 20 0.55 -0.96 10.95
N GLU A 21 0.19 0.24 10.51
CA GLU A 21 -0.91 0.45 9.57
C GLU A 21 -0.60 -0.12 8.18
N ASP A 22 0.59 0.17 7.62
CA ASP A 22 1.05 -0.39 6.34
C ASP A 22 1.00 -1.94 6.35
N PHE A 23 1.38 -2.58 7.47
CA PHE A 23 1.29 -4.04 7.62
C PHE A 23 -0.15 -4.54 7.56
N LYS A 24 -1.07 -3.86 8.25
CA LYS A 24 -2.50 -4.21 8.25
C LYS A 24 -3.10 -4.05 6.85
N ILE A 25 -2.80 -2.95 6.16
CA ILE A 25 -3.26 -2.69 4.78
C ILE A 25 -2.78 -3.81 3.85
N ARG A 26 -1.49 -4.13 3.87
CA ARG A 26 -0.93 -5.22 3.04
C ARG A 26 -1.56 -6.57 3.34
N THR A 27 -1.81 -6.86 4.62
CA THR A 27 -2.44 -8.12 5.05
C THR A 27 -3.88 -8.21 4.57
N LEU A 28 -4.65 -7.12 4.70
CA LEU A 28 -6.02 -7.04 4.21
C LEU A 28 -6.09 -7.31 2.71
N ILE A 29 -5.25 -6.62 1.92
CA ILE A 29 -5.19 -6.78 0.45
C ILE A 29 -4.84 -8.22 0.08
N LYS A 30 -3.83 -8.81 0.72
CA LYS A 30 -3.42 -10.20 0.46
C LYS A 30 -4.48 -11.24 0.84
N ASN A 31 -5.31 -10.95 1.83
CA ASN A 31 -6.40 -11.84 2.25
C ASN A 31 -7.64 -11.68 1.38
N HIS A 32 -7.88 -10.47 0.86
CA HIS A 32 -9.03 -10.17 0.02
C HIS A 32 -8.89 -10.79 -1.38
N TYR A 33 -7.71 -10.66 -1.99
CA TYR A 33 -7.47 -11.20 -3.33
C TYR A 33 -6.93 -12.64 -3.29
N PRO A 34 -7.23 -13.48 -4.31
CA PRO A 34 -6.68 -14.82 -4.39
C PRO A 34 -5.15 -14.81 -4.35
N LYS A 35 -4.57 -15.81 -3.69
CA LYS A 35 -3.11 -15.98 -3.59
C LYS A 35 -2.46 -15.89 -4.97
N SER A 36 -1.28 -15.27 -5.05
CA SER A 36 -0.48 -15.04 -6.28
C SER A 36 -1.07 -14.09 -7.33
N THR A 37 -2.20 -13.43 -7.06
CA THR A 37 -2.79 -12.45 -8.00
C THR A 37 -2.01 -11.13 -8.01
N ILE A 38 -1.47 -10.72 -6.87
CA ILE A 38 -0.74 -9.46 -6.71
C ILE A 38 0.76 -9.76 -6.64
N SER A 39 1.55 -9.10 -7.48
CA SER A 39 3.00 -9.22 -7.50
C SER A 39 3.68 -8.25 -6.55
N GLN A 40 3.17 -7.02 -6.45
CA GLN A 40 3.74 -5.96 -5.64
C GLN A 40 2.65 -4.99 -5.15
N ILE A 41 2.86 -4.43 -3.96
CA ILE A 41 1.99 -3.43 -3.34
C ILE A 41 2.89 -2.25 -2.95
N GLU A 42 2.74 -1.11 -3.62
CA GLU A 42 3.39 0.12 -3.19
C GLU A 42 2.41 1.00 -2.40
N ILE A 43 2.88 1.53 -1.27
CA ILE A 43 2.11 2.44 -0.42
C ILE A 43 2.84 3.78 -0.40
N LYS A 44 2.16 4.83 -0.87
CA LYS A 44 2.62 6.22 -0.85
C LYS A 44 1.73 7.00 0.10
N ARG A 45 2.33 7.86 0.90
CA ARG A 45 1.59 8.77 1.79
C ARG A 45 1.98 10.19 1.50
N LEU A 46 0.97 11.03 1.24
CA LEU A 46 1.12 12.44 0.93
C LEU A 46 0.42 13.24 2.02
N LYS A 47 1.19 14.06 2.76
CA LYS A 47 0.62 15.08 3.66
C LYS A 47 0.25 16.30 2.83
N LYS A 48 -1.02 16.48 2.49
CA LYS A 48 -1.51 17.71 1.84
C LYS A 48 -2.20 18.58 2.88
N SER A 49 -1.44 19.52 3.45
CA SER A 49 -1.84 20.68 4.30
C SER A 49 -2.76 20.47 5.52
N ASN A 50 -3.57 19.43 5.59
CA ASN A 50 -4.37 18.99 6.73
C ASN A 50 -4.97 17.58 6.56
N ASP A 51 -4.97 17.03 5.34
CA ASP A 51 -5.46 15.68 5.08
C ASP A 51 -4.30 14.71 4.79
N GLU A 52 -4.39 13.52 5.39
CA GLU A 52 -3.49 12.41 5.11
C GLU A 52 -4.04 11.62 3.92
N PHE A 53 -3.39 11.71 2.77
CA PHE A 53 -3.77 10.97 1.58
C PHE A 53 -2.87 9.75 1.42
N ILE A 54 -3.50 8.57 1.33
CA ILE A 54 -2.81 7.29 1.11
C ILE A 54 -3.11 6.84 -0.31
N GLU A 55 -2.08 6.72 -1.12
CA GLU A 55 -2.15 6.18 -2.48
C GLU A 55 -1.55 4.77 -2.46
N ILE A 56 -2.30 3.80 -2.98
CA ILE A 56 -1.90 2.39 -2.99
C ILE A 56 -1.85 1.93 -4.45
N ASP A 57 -0.65 1.60 -4.92
CA ASP A 57 -0.47 1.03 -6.25
C ASP A 57 -0.37 -0.49 -6.16
N LEU A 58 -1.32 -1.16 -6.82
CA LEU A 58 -1.39 -2.61 -6.91
C LEU A 58 -0.85 -3.08 -8.26
N TYR A 59 0.25 -3.81 -8.23
CA TYR A 59 0.80 -4.44 -9.42
C TYR A 59 0.27 -5.86 -9.54
N THR A 60 -0.42 -6.14 -10.64
CA THR A 60 -1.01 -7.45 -10.93
C THR A 60 -0.88 -7.80 -12.40
N SER A 61 -0.78 -9.10 -12.67
CA SER A 61 -0.91 -9.66 -14.02
C SER A 61 -2.36 -9.94 -14.42
N LYS A 62 -3.32 -9.83 -13.49
CA LYS A 62 -4.75 -10.18 -13.70
C LYS A 62 -5.68 -9.04 -13.31
N ILE A 63 -5.60 -7.92 -14.02
CA ILE A 63 -6.35 -6.70 -13.72
C ILE A 63 -7.88 -6.91 -13.68
N GLY A 64 -8.44 -7.74 -14.56
CA GLY A 64 -9.89 -8.01 -14.62
C GLY A 64 -10.45 -8.73 -13.39
N ILE A 65 -9.62 -9.44 -12.62
CA ILE A 65 -10.04 -10.03 -11.33
C ILE A 65 -10.06 -8.96 -10.23
N ILE A 66 -9.17 -7.97 -10.33
CA ILE A 66 -9.02 -6.92 -9.31
C ILE A 66 -10.08 -5.83 -9.46
N GLN A 67 -10.34 -5.36 -10.68
CA GLN A 67 -11.40 -4.39 -10.95
C GLN A 67 -12.80 -4.97 -10.77
N GLY A 68 -12.94 -6.29 -10.88
CA GLY A 68 -14.23 -6.95 -11.01
C GLY A 68 -14.74 -6.88 -12.45
N PRO A 69 -15.85 -7.59 -12.74
CA PRO A 69 -16.54 -7.52 -14.02
C PRO A 69 -17.19 -6.16 -14.29
#